data_AF-A0A814R9J2-F1
#
_entry.id   AF-A0A814R9J2-F1
#
_cell.length_a   1.000
_cell.length_b   1.000
_cell.length_c   1.000
_cell.angle_alpha   90.00
_cell.angle_beta   90.00
_cell.angle_gamma   90.00
#
_symmetry.space_group_name_H-M   'P 1'
#
loop_
_entity.id
_entity.type
_entity.pdbx_description
1 polymer ?
#
loop_
_entity_poly.entity_id
_entity_poly.type
_entity_poly.pdbx_seq_one_letter_code
_entity_poly.pdbx_strand_id
1 'polypeptide(L)'
;MLGGMWGFKNSLKRNLSNEIYNLIISKNIIEQYSRGGTRQRDSDQSFLYQYIYFKMADISVIHDSFFCGSYPNSRPFPTRRKGDCYVGSIGFCNESKGFYTCPDQCRPKDHPDWISC
;
A
#
# COMPACT_ATOMS: atom_id res chain seq x y z
N MET A 1 4.66 -0.49 -1.77
CA MET A 1 3.55 -0.47 -2.76
C MET A 1 2.38 0.35 -2.20
N LEU A 2 1.48 0.91 -3.03
CA LEU A 2 0.21 1.48 -2.54
C LEU A 2 -0.86 0.37 -2.42
N GLY A 3 -0.56 -0.70 -1.67
CA GLY A 3 -1.42 -1.88 -1.48
C GLY A 3 -2.63 -1.68 -0.56
N GLY A 4 -2.94 -0.42 -0.23
CA GLY A 4 -3.81 -0.02 0.88
C GLY A 4 -3.06 0.83 1.90
N MET A 5 -3.81 1.53 2.76
CA MET A 5 -3.28 2.21 3.96
C MET A 5 -2.20 3.27 3.71
N TRP A 6 -2.23 3.88 2.54
CA TRP A 6 -1.41 5.04 2.23
C TRP A 6 -2.21 6.32 2.50
N GLY A 7 -1.49 7.38 2.86
CA GLY A 7 -2.08 8.69 3.09
C GLY A 7 -1.05 9.80 2.92
N PHE A 8 -1.54 10.98 2.55
CA PHE A 8 -0.75 12.20 2.50
C PHE A 8 -1.54 13.37 3.06
N LYS A 9 -0.83 14.43 3.44
CA LYS A 9 -1.46 15.60 4.06
C LYS A 9 -2.05 16.52 2.98
N ASN A 10 -3.32 16.32 2.66
CA ASN A 10 -4.04 17.08 1.62
C ASN A 10 -3.96 18.61 1.81
N SER A 11 -3.94 19.09 3.06
CA SER A 11 -3.85 20.52 3.35
C SER A 11 -2.52 21.15 2.93
N LEU A 12 -1.43 20.38 2.90
CA LEU A 12 -0.13 20.85 2.41
C LEU A 12 0.06 20.64 0.90
N LYS A 13 -0.79 19.84 0.26
CA LYS A 13 -0.65 19.40 -1.12
C LYS A 13 -1.98 19.47 -1.87
N ARG A 14 -2.67 20.61 -1.76
CA ARG A 14 -4.03 20.79 -2.30
C ARG A 14 -4.11 20.62 -3.82
N ASN A 15 -3.13 21.14 -4.55
CA ASN A 15 -3.06 21.00 -6.01
C ASN A 15 -2.93 19.53 -6.43
N LEU A 16 -2.04 18.78 -5.77
CA LEU A 16 -1.88 17.35 -6.01
C LEU A 16 -3.15 16.58 -5.64
N SER A 17 -3.83 16.95 -4.56
CA SER A 17 -5.11 16.34 -4.18
C SER A 17 -6.16 16.51 -5.27
N ASN A 18 -6.24 17.69 -5.91
CA ASN A 18 -7.15 17.92 -7.02
C ASN A 18 -6.74 17.14 -8.27
N GLU A 19 -5.45 17.04 -8.55
CA GLU A 19 -4.92 16.25 -9.67
C GLU A 19 -5.27 14.76 -9.51
N ILE A 20 -5.00 14.19 -8.34
CA ILE A 20 -5.33 12.79 -8.01
C ILE A 20 -6.85 12.57 -8.11
N TYR A 21 -7.65 13.49 -7.57
CA TYR A 21 -9.10 13.41 -7.68
C TYR A 21 -9.55 13.35 -9.14
N ASN A 22 -9.05 14.26 -10.00
CA ASN A 22 -9.38 14.30 -11.42
C ASN A 22 -8.98 13.01 -12.16
N LEU A 23 -7.85 12.39 -11.79
CA LEU A 23 -7.44 11.09 -12.35
C LEU A 23 -8.42 9.98 -11.95
N ILE A 24 -8.85 9.95 -10.68
CA ILE A 24 -9.78 8.93 -10.14
C ILE A 24 -11.17 9.05 -10.77
N ILE A 25 -11.66 10.27 -11.05
CA ILE A 25 -13.01 10.46 -11.63
C ILE A 25 -13.02 10.45 -13.17
N SER A 26 -11.85 10.41 -13.82
CA SER A 26 -11.76 10.43 -15.28
C SER A 26 -12.22 9.11 -15.89
N LYS A 27 -13.41 9.12 -16.51
CA LYS A 27 -13.98 7.92 -17.17
C LYS A 27 -13.01 7.31 -18.20
N ASN A 28 -12.38 8.13 -19.03
CA ASN A 28 -11.43 7.68 -20.05
C ASN A 28 -10.24 6.91 -19.46
N ILE A 29 -9.84 7.23 -18.23
CA ILE A 29 -8.74 6.53 -17.54
C ILE A 29 -9.28 5.28 -16.87
N ILE A 30 -10.34 5.39 -16.08
CA ILE A 30 -10.89 4.29 -15.28
C ILE A 30 -11.43 3.14 -16.14
N GLU A 31 -11.99 3.43 -17.32
CA GLU A 31 -12.48 2.41 -18.25
C GLU A 31 -11.37 1.46 -18.70
N GLN A 32 -10.11 1.90 -18.74
CA GLN A 32 -8.96 1.06 -19.10
C GLN A 32 -8.68 -0.02 -18.04
N TYR A 33 -8.99 0.26 -16.77
CA TYR A 33 -8.80 -0.66 -15.64
C TYR A 33 -10.07 -1.44 -15.29
N SER A 34 -11.17 -1.19 -16.00
CA SER A 34 -12.49 -1.78 -15.76
C SER A 34 -12.97 -2.71 -16.88
N ARG A 35 -12.13 -2.99 -17.89
CA ARG A 35 -12.54 -3.69 -19.12
C ARG A 35 -13.06 -5.11 -18.83
N GLY A 36 -14.35 -5.30 -19.11
CA GLY A 36 -15.03 -6.60 -19.15
C GLY A 36 -16.06 -6.87 -18.05
N GLY A 37 -16.28 -5.94 -17.11
CA GLY A 37 -17.21 -6.15 -15.99
C GLY A 37 -16.68 -7.11 -14.90
N THR A 38 -15.63 -7.86 -15.19
CA THR A 38 -14.79 -8.56 -14.23
C THR A 38 -13.67 -7.62 -13.78
N ARG A 39 -13.75 -7.13 -12.53
CA ARG A 39 -12.61 -6.47 -11.87
C ARG A 39 -11.45 -7.48 -11.88
N GLN A 40 -10.42 -7.22 -12.68
CA GLN A 40 -9.21 -8.01 -12.55
C GLN A 40 -8.65 -7.76 -11.15
N ARG A 41 -8.35 -8.85 -10.45
CA ARG A 41 -7.54 -8.82 -9.23
C ARG A 41 -6.26 -8.07 -9.63
N ASP A 42 -5.99 -6.92 -9.01
CA ASP A 42 -4.85 -6.01 -9.27
C ASP A 42 -5.08 -4.82 -10.25
N SER A 43 -6.31 -4.62 -10.78
CA SER A 43 -6.63 -3.41 -11.56
C SER A 43 -6.40 -2.11 -10.78
N ASP A 44 -6.79 -2.09 -9.51
CA ASP A 44 -6.59 -0.94 -8.61
C ASP A 44 -5.10 -0.71 -8.35
N GLN A 45 -4.34 -1.77 -8.09
CA GLN A 45 -2.90 -1.69 -7.85
C GLN A 45 -2.14 -1.17 -9.07
N SER A 46 -2.55 -1.59 -10.27
CA SER A 46 -1.98 -1.12 -11.53
C SER A 46 -2.23 0.38 -11.75
N PHE A 47 -3.47 0.84 -11.51
CA PHE A 47 -3.81 2.26 -11.57
C PHE A 47 -3.00 3.07 -10.55
N LEU A 48 -2.94 2.61 -9.30
CA LEU A 48 -2.21 3.30 -8.23
C LEU A 48 -0.71 3.39 -8.56
N TYR A 49 -0.10 2.32 -9.05
CA TYR A 49 1.30 2.33 -9.44
C TYR A 49 1.57 3.31 -10.61
N GLN A 50 0.74 3.26 -11.65
CA GLN A 50 0.93 4.03 -12.87
C GLN A 50 0.68 5.53 -12.68
N TYR A 51 -0.36 5.91 -11.92
CA TYR A 51 -0.80 7.30 -11.85
C TYR A 51 -0.48 8.01 -10.53
N ILE A 52 -0.37 7.28 -9.42
CA ILE A 52 -0.35 7.88 -8.07
C ILE A 52 0.98 7.67 -7.36
N TYR A 53 1.56 6.46 -7.39
CA TYR A 53 2.73 6.10 -6.58
C TYR A 53 3.89 7.09 -6.73
N PHE A 54 4.33 7.36 -7.95
CA PHE A 54 5.48 8.25 -8.19
C PHE A 54 5.22 9.72 -7.80
N LYS A 55 3.95 10.16 -7.75
CA LYS A 55 3.60 11.51 -7.27
C LYS A 55 3.60 11.62 -5.75
N MET A 56 3.55 10.48 -5.06
CA MET A 56 3.26 10.40 -3.64
C MET A 56 4.34 9.73 -2.80
N ALA A 57 5.23 8.96 -3.42
CA ALA A 57 6.22 8.13 -2.72
C ALA A 57 7.04 8.91 -1.68
N ASP A 58 7.37 10.17 -1.95
CA ASP A 58 8.20 11.00 -1.06
C ASP A 58 7.40 11.83 -0.03
N ILE A 59 6.08 11.90 -0.19
CA ILE A 59 5.20 12.79 0.60
C ILE A 59 4.08 12.04 1.32
N SER A 60 4.13 10.72 1.29
CA SER A 60 3.19 9.82 1.96
C SER A 60 3.91 8.96 2.98
N VAL A 61 3.14 8.49 3.96
CA VAL A 61 3.60 7.44 4.87
C VAL A 61 3.09 6.13 4.31
N ILE A 62 4.01 5.25 3.95
CA ILE A 62 3.72 3.92 3.39
C ILE A 62 4.32 2.89 4.33
N HIS A 63 3.48 2.04 4.92
CA HIS A 63 3.94 0.93 5.76
C HIS A 63 3.96 -0.37 4.95
N ASP A 64 5.15 -0.89 4.69
CA ASP A 64 5.35 -2.09 3.86
C ASP A 64 6.72 -2.70 4.17
N SER A 65 6.72 -3.75 4.99
CA SER A 65 7.92 -4.51 5.34
C SER A 65 8.22 -5.63 4.34
N PHE A 66 7.29 -6.01 3.47
CA PHE A 66 7.47 -7.16 2.57
C PHE A 66 8.15 -6.73 1.27
N PHE A 67 7.74 -5.59 0.69
CA PHE A 67 8.27 -5.09 -0.58
C PHE A 67 9.21 -3.88 -0.42
N CYS A 68 9.81 -3.66 0.75
CA CYS A 68 10.64 -2.47 0.97
C CYS A 68 11.83 -2.38 -0.01
N GLY A 69 12.33 -3.51 -0.51
CA GLY A 69 13.39 -3.54 -1.53
C GLY A 69 12.94 -3.00 -2.90
N SER A 70 11.66 -3.15 -3.25
CA SER A 70 11.09 -2.61 -4.49
C SER A 70 10.53 -1.19 -4.32
N TYR A 71 10.22 -0.81 -3.08
CA TYR A 71 9.63 0.49 -2.73
C TYR A 71 10.44 1.12 -1.57
N PRO A 72 11.58 1.76 -1.87
CA PRO A 72 12.57 2.15 -0.85
C PRO A 72 12.08 3.22 0.15
N ASN A 73 11.04 3.96 -0.20
CA ASN A 73 10.41 4.95 0.70
C ASN A 73 9.42 4.33 1.69
N SER A 74 9.12 3.04 1.54
CA SER A 74 8.31 2.31 2.50
C SER A 74 9.02 2.20 3.84
N ARG A 75 8.24 2.26 4.92
CA ARG A 75 8.70 2.08 6.29
C ARG A 75 8.17 0.77 6.86
N PRO A 76 8.89 0.15 7.79
CA PRO A 76 8.30 -0.96 8.53
C PRO A 76 7.09 -0.51 9.33
N PHE A 77 6.24 -1.47 9.70
CA PHE A 77 5.14 -1.21 10.62
C PHE A 77 5.70 -0.79 12.00
N PRO A 78 5.07 0.20 12.68
CA PRO A 78 5.54 0.69 13.97
C PRO A 78 5.26 -0.27 15.13
N THR A 79 4.49 -1.35 14.89
CA THR A 79 4.07 -2.31 15.90
C THR A 79 4.30 -3.73 15.40
N ARG A 80 4.72 -4.62 16.32
CA ARG A 80 4.90 -6.05 16.03
C ARG A 80 3.60 -6.67 15.55
N ARG A 81 3.66 -7.39 14.43
CA ARG A 81 2.57 -8.25 13.99
C ARG A 81 2.40 -9.43 14.97
N LYS A 82 1.20 -9.56 15.52
CA LYS A 82 0.83 -10.63 16.44
C LYS A 82 -0.49 -11.23 15.97
N GLY A 83 -0.46 -12.50 15.57
CA GLY A 83 -1.64 -13.17 15.04
C GLY A 83 -2.17 -12.51 13.76
N ASP A 84 -3.39 -12.89 13.39
CA ASP A 84 -4.05 -12.57 12.13
C ASP A 84 -5.05 -11.42 12.23
N CYS A 85 -5.16 -10.81 13.41
CA CYS A 85 -6.10 -9.73 13.70
C CYS A 85 -5.38 -8.38 13.69
N TYR A 86 -5.18 -7.82 12.49
CA TYR A 86 -4.56 -6.52 12.30
C TYR A 86 -5.16 -5.80 11.11
N VAL A 87 -4.95 -4.48 11.07
CA VAL A 87 -5.42 -3.61 10.00
C VAL A 87 -4.71 -4.02 8.70
N GLY A 88 -5.49 -4.54 7.74
CA GLY A 88 -5.00 -4.98 6.43
C GLY A 88 -4.85 -6.49 6.30
N SER A 89 -5.22 -7.24 7.34
CA SER A 89 -5.34 -8.69 7.26
C SER A 89 -6.41 -9.09 6.24
N ILE A 90 -6.09 -10.10 5.44
CA ILE A 90 -7.04 -10.68 4.48
C ILE A 90 -7.87 -11.72 5.24
N GLY A 91 -9.19 -11.49 5.34
CA GLY A 91 -10.15 -12.40 5.99
C GLY A 91 -10.40 -12.08 7.46
N PHE A 92 -10.86 -13.09 8.23
CA PHE A 92 -11.29 -12.89 9.62
C PHE A 92 -10.18 -13.16 10.63
N CYS A 93 -10.29 -12.54 11.81
CA CYS A 93 -9.41 -12.84 12.94
C CYS A 93 -9.61 -14.29 13.40
N ASN A 94 -8.52 -14.93 13.83
CA ASN A 94 -8.41 -16.34 14.22
C ASN A 94 -8.63 -17.36 13.08
N GLU A 95 -8.61 -16.93 11.83
CA GLU A 95 -8.40 -17.83 10.70
C GLU A 95 -6.89 -18.02 10.49
N SER A 96 -6.32 -19.06 11.10
CA SER A 96 -4.89 -19.41 11.01
C SER A 96 -4.33 -19.26 9.60
N LYS A 97 -3.69 -18.12 9.32
CA LYS A 97 -2.98 -17.84 8.07
C LYS A 97 -1.50 -17.78 8.35
N GLY A 98 -0.72 -18.37 7.46
CA GLY A 98 0.73 -18.26 7.49
C GLY A 98 1.15 -16.80 7.28
N PHE A 99 2.05 -16.31 8.12
CA PHE A 99 2.69 -15.01 7.91
C PHE A 99 3.89 -15.17 6.99
N TYR A 100 4.06 -14.21 6.10
CA TYR A 100 5.29 -14.12 5.33
C TYR A 100 6.42 -13.62 6.24
N THR A 101 7.62 -14.13 6.01
CA THR A 101 8.82 -13.61 6.69
C THR A 101 9.29 -12.35 5.96
N CYS A 102 9.45 -11.25 6.69
CA CYS A 102 10.00 -10.02 6.16
C CYS A 102 11.50 -10.18 5.86
N PRO A 103 12.00 -9.58 4.75
CA PRO A 103 13.43 -9.45 4.52
C PRO A 103 14.12 -8.75 5.70
N ASP A 104 15.33 -9.17 6.07
CA ASP A 104 16.06 -8.66 7.23
C ASP A 104 16.21 -7.13 7.18
N GLN A 105 16.56 -6.59 6.02
CA GLN A 105 16.73 -5.14 5.80
C GLN A 105 15.42 -4.33 5.90
N CYS A 106 14.26 -4.99 5.80
CA CYS A 106 12.94 -4.36 5.84
C CYS A 106 12.30 -4.38 7.23
N ARG A 107 12.97 -4.98 8.22
CA ARG A 107 12.50 -5.01 9.61
C ARG A 107 12.76 -3.68 10.31
N PRO A 108 12.02 -3.34 11.38
CA PRO A 108 12.36 -2.19 12.21
C PRO A 108 13.78 -2.32 12.76
N LYS A 109 14.57 -1.24 12.68
CA LYS A 109 15.98 -1.24 13.11
C LYS A 109 16.15 -1.63 14.58
N ASP A 110 15.24 -1.16 15.44
CA ASP A 110 15.27 -1.42 16.88
C ASP A 110 14.62 -2.76 17.25
N HIS A 111 14.01 -3.46 16.29
CA HIS A 111 13.30 -4.73 16.48
C HIS A 111 13.53 -5.72 15.32
N PRO A 112 14.79 -6.17 15.10
CA PRO A 112 15.11 -7.13 14.04
C PRO A 112 14.49 -8.52 14.26
N ASP A 113 14.00 -8.81 15.47
CA ASP A 113 13.30 -10.04 15.85
C ASP A 113 11.84 -10.09 15.35
N TRP A 114 11.30 -8.97 14.83
CA TRP A 114 9.97 -8.92 14.27
C TRP A 114 9.98 -9.47 12.83
N ILE A 115 9.96 -10.79 12.73
CA ILE A 115 10.11 -11.49 11.45
C ILE A 115 8.86 -11.48 10.58
N SER A 116 7.68 -11.19 11.13
CA SER A 116 6.40 -11.34 10.40
C SER A 116 5.97 -10.07 9.68
N CYS A 117 5.69 -10.27 8.40
CA CYS A 117 5.01 -9.35 7.48
C CYS A 117 3.53 -9.70 7.33
#